data_AF-A0A8S9MTL8-F1
#
_entry.id   AF-A0A8S9MTL8-F1
#
_cell.length_a   1.000
_cell.length_b   1.000
_cell.length_c   1.000
_cell.angle_alpha   90.00
_cell.angle_beta   90.00
_cell.angle_gamma   90.00
#
_symmetry.space_group_name_H-M   'P 1'
#
loop_
_entity.id
_entity.type
_entity.pdbx_description
1 polymer ?
#
loop_
_entity_poly.entity_id
_entity_poly.type
_entity_poly.pdbx_seq_one_letter_code
_entity_poly.pdbx_strand_id
1 'polypeptide(L)'
;MMRTLQAVYHPRNQYVLHLDLEAPPKERLELAMSVKSDPTFREVANVRVMSQSNLVTYKGPTMIACTLQVVAVLLKGSLDWDWFINLSASDYPLVTQDG
;
A
#
# COMPACT_ATOMS: atom_id res chain seq x y z
N MET A 1 -0.93 0.47 -10.03
CA MET A 1 -0.89 0.79 -8.59
C MET A 1 -1.23 2.26 -8.30
N MET A 2 -0.47 3.25 -8.78
CA MET A 2 -0.70 4.67 -8.42
C MET A 2 -2.13 5.16 -8.75
N ARG A 3 -2.64 4.84 -9.94
CA ARG A 3 -4.02 5.17 -10.34
C ARG A 3 -5.06 4.60 -9.37
N THR A 4 -4.90 3.34 -8.94
CA THR A 4 -5.79 2.71 -7.96
C THR A 4 -5.71 3.42 -6.61
N LEU A 5 -4.50 3.70 -6.12
CA LEU A 5 -4.30 4.45 -4.87
C LEU A 5 -5.03 5.79 -4.90
N GLN A 6 -4.84 6.57 -5.96
CA GLN A 6 -5.50 7.87 -6.13
C GLN A 6 -7.03 7.74 -6.13
N ALA A 7 -7.57 6.69 -6.76
CA ALA A 7 -9.01 6.45 -6.81
C ALA A 7 -9.62 6.06 -5.45
N VAL A 8 -8.85 5.42 -4.57
CA VAL A 8 -9.30 5.00 -3.23
C VAL A 8 -8.80 5.92 -2.11
N TYR A 9 -8.09 6.99 -2.43
CA TYR A 9 -7.45 7.84 -1.43
C TYR A 9 -8.47 8.63 -0.62
N HIS A 10 -8.28 8.61 0.69
CA HIS A 10 -9.03 9.41 1.65
C HIS A 10 -8.11 9.75 2.84
N PRO A 11 -8.11 11.00 3.35
CA PRO A 11 -7.15 11.43 4.39
C PRO A 11 -7.31 10.71 5.74
N ARG A 12 -8.47 10.08 6.00
CA ARG A 12 -8.72 9.31 7.23
C ARG A 12 -8.26 7.85 7.17
N ASN A 13 -7.86 7.37 5.99
CA ASN A 13 -7.42 5.99 5.79
C ASN A 13 -5.90 5.89 5.83
N GLN A 14 -5.38 4.66 5.99
CA GLN A 14 -3.95 4.37 5.95
C GLN A 14 -3.63 3.41 4.82
N TYR A 15 -2.53 3.69 4.12
CA TYR A 15 -2.13 2.96 2.92
C TYR A 15 -0.71 2.44 3.05
N VAL A 16 -0.54 1.14 2.78
CA VAL A 16 0.77 0.52 2.65
C VAL A 16 0.90 -0.08 1.26
N LEU A 17 1.87 0.41 0.49
CA LEU A 17 2.21 -0.09 -0.83
C LEU A 17 3.33 -1.12 -0.70
N HIS A 18 3.06 -2.32 -1.19
CA HIS A 18 4.03 -3.39 -1.30
C HIS A 18 4.23 -3.72 -2.79
N LEU A 19 5.50 -3.71 -3.23
CA LEU A 19 5.92 -4.21 -4.53
C LEU A 19 6.57 -5.57 -4.31
N ASP A 20 6.25 -6.52 -5.19
CA ASP A 20 6.88 -7.84 -5.20
C ASP A 20 8.42 -7.72 -5.25
N LEU A 21 9.12 -8.73 -4.74
CA LEU A 21 10.57 -8.86 -4.92
C LEU A 21 10.94 -9.02 -6.39
N GLU A 22 10.05 -9.62 -7.20
CA GLU A 22 10.26 -9.74 -8.66
C GLU A 22 10.26 -8.37 -9.36
N ALA A 23 9.66 -7.34 -8.74
CA ALA A 23 9.70 -5.99 -9.29
C ALA A 23 11.13 -5.40 -9.20
N PRO A 24 11.65 -4.79 -10.28
CA PRO A 24 12.98 -4.21 -10.30
C PRO A 24 13.19 -3.19 -9.16
N PRO A 25 14.38 -3.13 -8.53
CA PRO A 25 14.67 -2.13 -7.50
C PRO A 25 14.41 -0.68 -7.93
N LYS A 26 14.60 -0.40 -9.23
CA LYS A 26 14.30 0.90 -9.84
C LYS A 26 12.83 1.27 -9.75
N GLU A 27 11.92 0.35 -10.04
CA GLU A 27 10.48 0.59 -9.97
C GLU A 27 10.03 0.88 -8.53
N ARG A 28 10.63 0.20 -7.55
CA ARG A 28 10.40 0.49 -6.13
C ARG A 28 10.88 1.87 -5.73
N LEU A 29 12.06 2.26 -6.19
CA LEU A 29 12.59 3.60 -5.93
C LEU A 29 11.69 4.66 -6.57
N GLU A 30 11.27 4.46 -7.82
CA GLU A 30 10.36 5.35 -8.53
C GLU A 30 9.02 5.49 -7.80
N LEU A 31 8.40 4.38 -7.35
CA LEU A 31 7.17 4.42 -6.58
C LEU A 31 7.35 5.22 -5.27
N ALA A 32 8.45 4.96 -4.54
CA ALA A 32 8.75 5.69 -3.31
C ALA A 32 8.98 7.18 -3.56
N MET A 33 9.62 7.54 -4.66
CA MET A 33 9.79 8.94 -5.07
C MET A 33 8.45 9.57 -5.44
N SER A 34 7.60 8.90 -6.22
CA SER A 34 6.27 9.40 -6.59
C SER A 34 5.39 9.68 -5.38
N VAL A 35 5.37 8.76 -4.40
CA VAL A 35 4.63 8.97 -3.14
C VAL A 35 5.18 10.17 -2.35
N LYS A 36 6.51 10.30 -2.25
CA LYS A 36 7.15 11.42 -1.52
C LYS A 36 6.97 12.78 -2.22
N SER A 37 6.86 12.78 -3.54
CA SER A 37 6.69 14.00 -4.34
C SER A 37 5.25 14.51 -4.37
N ASP A 38 4.27 13.65 -4.05
CA ASP A 38 2.86 14.04 -4.02
C ASP A 38 2.60 14.94 -2.80
N PRO A 39 2.13 16.19 -3.00
CA PRO A 39 1.94 17.14 -1.91
C PRO A 39 0.90 16.67 -0.90
N THR A 40 -0.18 16.02 -1.36
CA THR A 40 -1.25 15.52 -0.49
C THR A 40 -0.75 14.36 0.37
N PHE A 41 -0.05 13.39 -0.23
CA PHE A 41 0.49 12.27 0.53
C PHE A 41 1.58 12.70 1.52
N ARG A 42 2.37 13.71 1.14
CA ARG A 42 3.40 14.29 2.02
C ARG A 42 2.81 15.04 3.19
N GLU A 43 1.73 15.80 2.97
CA GLU A 43 1.06 16.59 4.01
C GLU A 43 0.33 15.69 5.01
N VAL A 44 -0.45 14.72 4.53
CA VAL A 44 -1.26 13.84 5.39
C VAL A 44 -0.42 12.70 5.99
N ALA A 45 0.68 12.32 5.34
CA ALA A 45 1.62 11.30 5.80
C ALA A 45 1.00 9.90 6.07
N ASN A 46 -0.08 9.57 5.36
CA ASN A 46 -0.85 8.34 5.52
C ASN A 46 -0.56 7.27 4.44
N VAL A 47 0.39 7.51 3.54
CA VAL A 47 0.82 6.55 2.51
C VAL A 47 2.27 6.13 2.75
N ARG A 48 2.53 4.82 2.85
CA ARG A 48 3.88 4.27 3.09
C ARG A 48 4.23 3.24 2.03
N VAL A 49 5.48 3.27 1.54
CA VAL A 49 6.03 2.21 0.68
C VAL A 49 6.92 1.32 1.55
N MET A 50 6.69 0.00 1.51
CA MET A 50 7.52 -0.93 2.27
C MET A 50 8.96 -0.98 1.72
N SER A 51 9.92 -0.86 2.62
CA SER A 51 11.36 -0.97 2.30
C SER A 51 11.83 -2.41 2.19
N GLN A 52 11.22 -3.32 2.97
CA GLN A 52 11.51 -4.76 2.93
C GLN A 52 10.70 -5.39 1.79
N SER A 53 11.41 -5.92 0.80
CA SER A 53 10.84 -6.73 -0.27
C SER A 53 10.80 -8.18 0.17
N ASN A 54 9.61 -8.70 0.44
CA ASN A 54 9.43 -10.15 0.56
C ASN A 54 9.18 -10.72 -0.84
N LEU A 55 9.77 -11.87 -1.14
CA LEU A 55 9.40 -12.65 -2.33
C LEU A 55 7.92 -13.00 -2.21
N VAL A 56 7.04 -12.53 -3.11
CA VAL A 56 5.62 -12.88 -3.10
C VAL A 56 5.34 -13.87 -4.23
N THR A 57 5.43 -15.17 -3.94
CA THR A 57 4.88 -16.17 -4.86
C THR A 57 3.35 -16.17 -4.82
N TYR A 58 2.71 -15.93 -5.96
CA TYR A 58 1.25 -16.00 -6.11
C TYR A 58 0.75 -17.42 -5.80
N LYS A 59 -0.21 -17.54 -4.86
CA LYS A 59 -0.71 -18.80 -4.25
C LYS A 59 0.29 -19.55 -3.35
N GLY A 60 1.45 -18.99 -3.05
CA GLY A 60 2.40 -19.54 -2.08
C GLY A 60 2.24 -18.96 -0.66
N PRO A 61 2.89 -19.57 0.36
CA PRO A 61 2.82 -19.11 1.75
C PRO A 61 3.32 -17.68 1.95
N THR A 62 4.08 -17.17 0.99
CA THR A 62 4.61 -15.82 0.94
C THR A 62 3.56 -14.72 0.80
N MET A 63 2.42 -14.99 0.16
CA MET A 63 1.33 -13.99 0.05
C MET A 63 0.76 -13.68 1.44
N ILE A 64 0.49 -14.73 2.23
CA ILE A 64 -0.01 -14.60 3.60
C ILE A 64 1.05 -13.91 4.48
N ALA A 65 2.32 -14.30 4.35
CA ALA A 65 3.41 -13.67 5.10
C ALA A 65 3.52 -12.16 4.79
N CYS A 66 3.37 -11.76 3.52
CA CYS A 66 3.34 -10.36 3.12
C CYS A 66 2.17 -9.61 3.77
N THR A 67 0.96 -10.16 3.70
CA THR A 67 -0.22 -9.56 4.34
C THR A 67 -0.03 -9.40 5.84
N LEU A 68 0.44 -10.43 6.54
CA LEU A 68 0.68 -10.37 7.98
C LEU A 68 1.74 -9.33 8.35
N GLN A 69 2.79 -9.18 7.55
CA GLN A 69 3.80 -8.16 7.78
C GLN A 69 3.23 -6.75 7.60
N VAL A 70 2.42 -6.51 6.56
CA VAL A 70 1.74 -5.22 6.37
C VAL A 70 0.84 -4.90 7.56
N VAL A 71 0.05 -5.87 8.01
CA VAL A 71 -0.83 -5.72 9.17
C VAL A 71 -0.02 -5.40 10.44
N ALA A 72 1.10 -6.07 10.67
CA ALA A 72 1.98 -5.77 11.80
C ALA A 72 2.56 -4.34 11.74
N VAL A 73 2.92 -3.85 10.55
CA VAL A 73 3.39 -2.47 10.34
C VAL A 73 2.28 -1.46 10.62
N LEU A 74 1.05 -1.72 10.17
CA LEU A 74 -0.11 -0.87 10.43
C LEU A 74 -0.43 -0.82 11.93
N LEU A 75 -0.54 -1.98 12.59
CA LEU A 75 -0.81 -2.09 14.03
C LEU A 75 0.24 -1.37 14.89
N LYS A 76 1.51 -1.41 14.49
CA LYS A 76 2.59 -0.68 15.19
C LYS A 76 2.50 0.83 14.97
N GLY A 77 1.96 1.26 13.83
CA GLY A 77 1.88 2.67 13.45
C GLY A 77 0.69 3.41 14.03
N SER A 78 -0.46 2.73 14.15
CA SER A 78 -1.71 3.29 14.65
C SER A 78 -2.73 2.16 14.88
N LEU A 79 -3.59 2.35 15.88
CA LEU A 79 -4.75 1.49 16.14
C LEU A 79 -6.06 2.15 15.69
N ASP A 80 -5.99 3.34 15.08
CA ASP A 80 -7.14 4.15 14.69
C ASP A 80 -7.63 3.77 13.29
N TRP A 81 -7.96 2.49 13.12
CA TRP A 81 -8.59 1.94 11.91
C TRP A 81 -9.37 0.68 12.29
N ASP A 82 -10.50 0.47 11.63
CA ASP A 82 -11.41 -0.63 11.97
C ASP A 82 -11.30 -1.84 11.04
N TRP A 83 -10.89 -1.59 9.78
CA TRP A 83 -10.91 -2.60 8.72
C TRP A 83 -9.57 -2.67 7.99
N PHE A 84 -9.18 -3.89 7.64
CA PHE A 84 -8.08 -4.16 6.72
C PHE A 84 -8.63 -4.64 5.39
N ILE A 85 -8.25 -3.96 4.30
CA ILE A 85 -8.65 -4.31 2.93
C ILE A 85 -7.38 -4.51 2.12
N ASN A 86 -7.17 -5.72 1.58
CA ASN A 86 -6.07 -5.97 0.65
C ASN A 86 -6.52 -5.69 -0.78
N LEU A 87 -5.70 -4.94 -1.52
CA LEU A 87 -5.92 -4.67 -2.94
C LEU A 87 -4.65 -5.05 -3.72
N SER A 88 -4.84 -5.61 -4.90
CA SER A 88 -3.81 -5.81 -5.90
C SER A 88 -3.76 -4.62 -6.87
N ALA A 89 -2.73 -4.58 -7.73
CA ALA A 89 -2.64 -3.57 -8.77
C ALA A 89 -3.70 -3.71 -9.89
N SER A 90 -4.39 -4.86 -9.95
CA SER A 90 -5.45 -5.15 -10.91
C SER A 90 -6.85 -4.78 -10.42
N ASP A 91 -6.99 -4.45 -9.13
CA ASP A 91 -8.25 -4.04 -8.54
C ASP A 91 -8.55 -2.55 -8.83
N TYR A 92 -9.84 -2.22 -8.89
CA TYR A 92 -10.32 -0.85 -9.07
C TYR A 92 -11.66 -0.64 -8.36
N PRO A 93 -11.86 0.49 -7.65
CA PRO A 93 -13.12 0.74 -6.95
C PRO A 93 -14.26 0.95 -7.95
N LEU A 94 -15.43 0.38 -7.63
CA LEU A 94 -16.68 0.62 -8.35
C LEU A 94 -17.57 1.67 -7.68
N VAL A 95 -17.21 2.09 -6.46
CA VAL A 95 -17.95 3.04 -5.63
C VAL A 95 -16.97 4.04 -5.01
N THR A 96 -17.45 5.23 -4.69
CA THR A 96 -16.70 6.28 -3.98
C THR A 96 -16.60 5.95 -2.48
N GLN A 97 -15.66 6.60 -1.79
CA GLN A 97 -15.47 6.40 -0.34
C GLN A 97 -16.62 6.99 0.49
N ASP A 98 -17.18 8.12 0.07
CA ASP A 98 -18.10 8.92 0.89
C ASP A 98 -19.60 8.73 0.58
N GLY A 99 -19.94 7.93 -0.44
CA GLY A 99 -21.33 7.67 -0.85
C GLY A 99 -22.08 8.87 -1.45
#